data_AF-A0A4V1SK94-F1
#
_entry.id   AF-A0A4V1SK94-F1
#
_cell.length_a   1.000
_cell.length_b   1.000
_cell.length_c   1.000
_cell.angle_alpha   90.00
_cell.angle_beta   90.00
_cell.angle_gamma   90.00
#
_symmetry.space_group_name_H-M   'P 1'
#
loop_
_entity.id
_entity.type
_entity.pdbx_description
1 polymer ?
#
loop_
_entity_poly.entity_id
_entity_poly.type
_entity_poly.pdbx_seq_one_letter_code
_entity_poly.pdbx_strand_id
1 'polypeptide(L)'
;MAGLMPTNAEIAGTFALLIFYGMAISYGTAATQFANYSGPAILSLVAGRAVYRMVTTNRYTLWSPLLWYRVGVVGYLGVGSLVTLLLNGDTRDMLQSFFAYFPRDVLKFNIVVAAFHAGILVFTAGIVGPLRVRSLSRETMRFISPCNLTTQTIGFAFLGIGAAINYLLVYPAALDILPLTLPNIVVQLGQFAYVGYFLVSYWALQNKYAVIFPAMMLPIAYLYHRITLRRLLLVIGIMVPFYFVVADVVTDARSVVARSNEGPALVSDTLQVLGARADGEDLTRADAPDYQISWARLSYVNAGAFAISQYDQGLPGDSLRDIFIVWIPRIIYPDKPVITDIGREFTFRANGNYNSSTSPSIPAEGYWTFGWLGVVLFAALTAPVLALWSVYNVVALQRESWHLLLVVALGLRTGSRIDGMLVPDIVGPISAAVVLHLMFYFANRLLPPRPGA
;
A
#
# COMPACT_ATOMS: atom_id res chain seq x y z
N MET A 1 -20.55 -7.09 -6.98
CA MET A 1 -19.38 -7.76 -7.61
C MET A 1 -19.02 -7.24 -9.00
N ALA A 2 -19.95 -6.60 -9.74
CA ALA A 2 -19.59 -5.89 -10.97
C ALA A 2 -18.40 -4.93 -10.71
N GLY A 3 -17.43 -4.93 -11.63
CA GLY A 3 -16.21 -4.15 -11.55
C GLY A 3 -14.98 -4.91 -11.03
N LEU A 4 -15.12 -5.93 -10.17
CA LEU A 4 -13.95 -6.61 -9.58
C LEU A 4 -13.19 -7.53 -10.55
N MET A 5 -13.88 -8.04 -11.57
CA MET A 5 -13.29 -8.98 -12.53
C MET A 5 -12.35 -8.23 -13.49
N PRO A 6 -11.11 -8.73 -13.69
CA PRO A 6 -10.22 -8.26 -14.73
C PRO A 6 -10.89 -8.27 -16.10
N THR A 7 -10.53 -7.31 -16.93
CA THR A 7 -11.13 -7.19 -18.26
C THR A 7 -10.30 -7.97 -19.28
N ASN A 8 -10.92 -8.51 -20.33
CA ASN A 8 -10.16 -9.19 -21.40
C ASN A 8 -9.11 -8.24 -22.03
N ALA A 9 -9.42 -6.96 -22.15
CA ALA A 9 -8.48 -5.95 -22.65
C ALA A 9 -7.29 -5.71 -21.69
N GLU A 10 -7.53 -5.78 -20.38
CA GLU A 10 -6.48 -5.63 -19.35
C GLU A 10 -5.53 -6.84 -19.36
N ILE A 11 -6.10 -8.06 -19.43
CA ILE A 11 -5.35 -9.30 -19.55
C ILE A 11 -4.54 -9.29 -20.85
N ALA A 12 -5.20 -9.11 -22.00
CA ALA A 12 -4.56 -9.10 -23.30
C ALA A 12 -3.48 -8.01 -23.42
N GLY A 13 -3.75 -6.80 -22.91
CA GLY A 13 -2.78 -5.70 -22.89
C GLY A 13 -1.52 -6.04 -22.08
N THR A 14 -1.68 -6.71 -20.94
CA THR A 14 -0.54 -7.13 -20.10
C THR A 14 0.28 -8.24 -20.77
N PHE A 15 -0.37 -9.22 -21.41
CA PHE A 15 0.34 -10.26 -22.17
C PHE A 15 1.03 -9.72 -23.42
N ALA A 16 0.40 -8.78 -24.13
CA ALA A 16 1.04 -8.08 -25.25
C ALA A 16 2.28 -7.30 -24.80
N LEU A 17 2.23 -6.70 -23.61
CA LEU A 17 3.37 -6.03 -23.00
C LEU A 17 4.52 -7.01 -22.67
N LEU A 18 4.21 -8.22 -22.19
CA LEU A 18 5.22 -9.26 -21.97
C LEU A 18 5.91 -9.69 -23.28
N ILE A 19 5.14 -9.86 -24.36
CA ILE A 19 5.68 -10.16 -25.69
C ILE A 19 6.57 -9.01 -26.16
N PHE A 20 6.13 -7.76 -25.98
CA PHE A 20 6.91 -6.58 -26.30
C PHE A 20 8.26 -6.55 -25.58
N TYR A 21 8.30 -6.82 -24.28
CA TYR A 21 9.56 -6.91 -23.55
C TYR A 21 10.44 -8.07 -24.01
N GLY A 22 9.87 -9.25 -24.29
CA GLY A 22 10.61 -10.40 -24.81
C GLY A 22 11.27 -10.11 -26.16
N MET A 23 10.57 -9.40 -27.05
CA MET A 23 11.16 -8.92 -28.30
C MET A 23 12.31 -7.95 -28.03
N ALA A 24 12.13 -6.97 -27.14
CA ALA A 24 13.15 -5.96 -26.83
C ALA A 24 14.49 -6.57 -26.37
N ILE A 25 14.47 -7.69 -25.65
CA ILE A 25 15.68 -8.44 -25.26
C ILE A 25 16.50 -8.86 -26.50
N SER A 26 15.83 -9.21 -27.61
CA SER A 26 16.46 -9.77 -28.81
C SER A 26 17.06 -8.71 -29.74
N TYR A 27 16.65 -7.44 -29.62
CA TYR A 27 17.03 -6.34 -30.53
C TYR A 27 18.09 -5.38 -29.95
N GLY A 28 18.76 -5.76 -28.86
CA GLY A 28 19.91 -5.01 -28.31
C GLY A 28 19.57 -3.84 -27.39
N THR A 29 20.54 -2.97 -27.17
CA THR A 29 20.51 -1.91 -26.13
C THR A 29 19.50 -0.80 -26.42
N ALA A 30 19.38 -0.36 -27.68
CA ALA A 30 18.43 0.67 -28.08
C ALA A 30 16.98 0.21 -27.87
N ALA A 31 16.66 -1.02 -28.27
CA ALA A 31 15.34 -1.61 -28.03
C ALA A 31 15.04 -1.79 -26.53
N THR A 32 16.05 -2.19 -25.75
CA THR A 32 15.95 -2.28 -24.29
C THR A 32 15.62 -0.93 -23.64
N GLN A 33 16.33 0.14 -24.01
CA GLN A 33 16.07 1.49 -23.51
C GLN A 33 14.68 1.97 -23.90
N PHE A 34 14.28 1.78 -25.16
CA PHE A 34 12.95 2.13 -25.63
C PHE A 34 11.86 1.37 -24.86
N ALA A 35 12.07 0.09 -24.59
CA ALA A 35 11.14 -0.73 -23.83
C ALA A 35 11.03 -0.31 -22.36
N ASN A 36 12.14 0.10 -21.73
CA ASN A 36 12.13 0.65 -20.37
C ASN A 36 11.36 1.97 -20.25
N TYR A 37 11.28 2.75 -21.33
CA TYR A 37 10.46 3.96 -21.37
C TYR A 37 8.99 3.66 -21.68
N SER A 38 8.73 2.96 -22.79
CA SER A 38 7.37 2.75 -23.29
C SER A 38 6.60 1.71 -22.47
N GLY A 39 7.27 0.67 -21.99
CA GLY A 39 6.62 -0.46 -21.32
C GLY A 39 5.92 -0.09 -20.02
N PRO A 40 6.58 0.56 -19.04
CA PRO A 40 5.92 0.98 -17.81
C PRO A 40 4.82 2.03 -18.04
N ALA A 41 4.95 2.87 -19.07
CA ALA A 41 3.88 3.77 -19.50
C ALA A 41 2.66 3.00 -20.02
N ILE A 42 2.86 1.98 -20.87
CA ILE A 42 1.79 1.08 -21.34
C ILE A 42 1.14 0.35 -20.16
N LEU A 43 1.93 -0.20 -19.22
CA LEU A 43 1.41 -0.85 -18.01
C LEU A 43 0.53 0.11 -17.20
N SER A 44 1.00 1.33 -16.98
CA SER A 44 0.26 2.39 -16.27
C SER A 44 -1.08 2.71 -16.94
N LEU A 45 -1.10 2.78 -18.27
CA LEU A 45 -2.33 3.03 -19.03
C LEU A 45 -3.31 1.85 -18.94
N VAL A 46 -2.83 0.62 -19.07
CA VAL A 46 -3.65 -0.60 -18.97
C VAL A 46 -4.27 -0.72 -17.58
N ALA A 47 -3.46 -0.64 -16.52
CA ALA A 47 -3.93 -0.73 -15.14
C ALA A 47 -4.78 0.50 -14.75
N GLY A 48 -4.41 1.70 -15.19
CA GLY A 48 -5.16 2.94 -14.94
C GLY A 48 -6.55 2.93 -15.57
N ARG A 49 -6.67 2.40 -16.80
CA ARG A 49 -7.99 2.18 -17.43
C ARG A 49 -8.84 1.19 -16.64
N ALA A 50 -8.23 0.14 -16.10
CA ALA A 50 -8.93 -0.82 -15.25
C ALA A 50 -9.41 -0.16 -13.93
N VAL A 51 -8.58 0.64 -13.27
CA VAL A 51 -8.95 1.46 -12.10
C VAL A 51 -10.15 2.35 -12.41
N TYR A 52 -10.09 3.12 -13.50
CA TYR A 52 -11.18 3.99 -13.91
C TYR A 52 -12.50 3.21 -14.12
N ARG A 53 -12.42 2.06 -14.79
CA ARG A 53 -13.58 1.19 -15.00
C ARG A 53 -14.14 0.64 -13.69
N MET A 54 -13.29 0.15 -12.78
CA MET A 54 -13.73 -0.39 -11.49
C MET A 54 -14.56 0.63 -10.74
N VAL A 55 -14.01 1.84 -10.59
CA VAL A 55 -14.61 2.94 -9.84
C VAL A 55 -15.93 3.38 -10.47
N THR A 56 -15.98 3.51 -11.81
CA THR A 56 -17.20 3.92 -12.53
C THR A 56 -18.28 2.83 -12.59
N THR A 57 -17.90 1.55 -12.57
CA THR A 57 -18.86 0.43 -12.60
C THR A 57 -19.54 0.23 -11.25
N ASN A 58 -18.80 0.39 -10.14
CA ASN A 58 -19.32 0.15 -8.81
C ASN A 58 -18.54 0.96 -7.77
N ARG A 59 -19.19 1.96 -7.17
CA ARG A 59 -18.59 2.86 -6.17
C ARG A 59 -17.98 2.15 -4.95
N TYR A 60 -18.51 0.97 -4.57
CA TYR A 60 -17.97 0.21 -3.44
C TYR A 60 -16.59 -0.38 -3.73
N THR A 61 -16.17 -0.44 -5.01
CA THR A 61 -14.81 -0.89 -5.37
C THR A 61 -13.73 0.10 -4.96
N LEU A 62 -14.08 1.37 -4.66
CA LEU A 62 -13.17 2.33 -4.00
C LEU A 62 -12.57 1.78 -2.71
N TRP A 63 -13.29 0.87 -2.06
CA TRP A 63 -12.89 0.23 -0.82
C TRP A 63 -12.34 -1.18 -1.01
N SER A 64 -12.04 -1.58 -2.26
CA SER A 64 -11.53 -2.93 -2.56
C SER A 64 -10.00 -2.97 -2.64
N PRO A 65 -9.32 -3.94 -2.00
CA PRO A 65 -7.89 -4.19 -2.16
C PRO A 65 -7.46 -4.25 -3.63
N LEU A 66 -8.26 -4.89 -4.49
CA LEU A 66 -7.97 -5.03 -5.93
C LEU A 66 -7.88 -3.70 -6.68
N LEU A 67 -8.63 -2.68 -6.24
CA LEU A 67 -8.52 -1.34 -6.82
C LEU A 67 -7.17 -0.73 -6.43
N TRP A 68 -6.85 -0.76 -5.14
CA TRP A 68 -5.65 -0.14 -4.60
C TRP A 68 -4.37 -0.86 -5.00
N TYR A 69 -4.44 -2.17 -5.24
CA TYR A 69 -3.39 -2.93 -5.91
C TYR A 69 -3.09 -2.36 -7.30
N ARG A 70 -4.10 -2.12 -8.13
CA ARG A 70 -3.89 -1.53 -9.46
C ARG A 70 -3.38 -0.11 -9.38
N VAL A 71 -3.86 0.69 -8.42
CA VAL A 71 -3.31 2.02 -8.15
C VAL A 71 -1.83 1.93 -7.76
N GLY A 72 -1.46 0.96 -6.92
CA GLY A 72 -0.06 0.68 -6.57
C GLY A 72 0.78 0.24 -7.77
N VAL A 73 0.24 -0.61 -8.65
CA VAL A 73 0.91 -0.98 -9.92
C VAL A 73 1.15 0.26 -10.78
N VAL A 74 0.16 1.13 -10.94
CA VAL A 74 0.32 2.38 -11.71
C VAL A 74 1.38 3.29 -11.05
N GLY A 75 1.27 3.53 -9.74
CA GLY A 75 2.12 4.48 -9.02
C GLY A 75 3.56 3.99 -8.87
N TYR A 76 3.75 2.83 -8.24
CA TYR A 76 5.06 2.33 -7.84
C TYR A 76 5.79 1.55 -8.94
N LEU A 77 5.07 0.78 -9.76
CA LEU A 77 5.69 -0.14 -10.72
C LEU A 77 5.63 0.36 -12.16
N GLY A 78 4.63 1.19 -12.48
CA GLY A 78 4.51 1.89 -13.75
C GLY A 78 5.27 3.21 -13.75
N VAL A 79 4.70 4.24 -13.12
CA VAL A 79 5.31 5.58 -13.00
C VAL A 79 6.64 5.51 -12.27
N GLY A 80 6.72 4.77 -11.15
CA GLY A 80 7.96 4.60 -10.40
C GLY A 80 9.12 4.00 -11.21
N SER A 81 8.83 3.17 -12.23
CA SER A 81 9.88 2.69 -13.14
C SER A 81 10.36 3.78 -14.10
N LEU A 82 9.45 4.63 -14.59
CA LEU A 82 9.78 5.78 -15.45
C LEU A 82 10.60 6.84 -14.72
N VAL A 83 10.40 6.98 -13.40
CA VAL A 83 11.13 7.95 -12.57
C VAL A 83 12.64 7.81 -12.78
N THR A 84 13.20 6.60 -12.83
CA THR A 84 14.66 6.39 -13.05
C THR A 84 15.21 7.08 -14.31
N LEU A 85 14.36 7.29 -15.31
CA LEU A 85 14.69 7.93 -16.59
C LEU A 85 14.45 9.45 -16.57
N LEU A 86 13.46 9.91 -15.80
CA LEU A 86 13.01 11.31 -15.76
C LEU A 86 13.74 12.15 -14.71
N LEU A 87 14.39 11.51 -13.75
CA LEU A 87 15.15 12.18 -12.69
C LEU A 87 16.41 12.88 -13.21
N ASN A 88 16.83 13.92 -12.48
CA ASN A 88 18.13 14.56 -12.67
C ASN A 88 19.30 13.60 -12.33
N GLY A 89 20.53 14.00 -12.70
CA GLY A 89 21.74 13.19 -12.49
C GLY A 89 21.92 12.81 -11.02
N ASP A 90 21.86 13.79 -10.12
CA ASP A 90 22.10 13.60 -8.68
C ASP A 90 21.12 12.59 -8.06
N THR A 91 19.83 12.68 -8.38
CA THR A 91 18.83 11.74 -7.85
C THR A 91 19.01 10.35 -8.44
N ARG A 92 19.45 10.25 -9.70
CA ARG A 92 19.79 8.96 -10.32
C ARG A 92 21.00 8.34 -9.63
N ASP A 93 22.04 9.12 -9.36
CA ASP A 93 23.25 8.68 -8.66
C ASP A 93 22.91 8.24 -7.23
N MET A 94 22.03 8.98 -6.54
CA MET A 94 21.49 8.57 -5.24
C MET A 94 20.75 7.22 -5.33
N LEU A 95 19.87 7.02 -6.31
CA LEU A 95 19.19 5.74 -6.50
C LEU A 95 20.16 4.60 -6.82
N GLN A 96 21.19 4.88 -7.62
CA GLN A 96 22.23 3.91 -7.99
C GLN A 96 23.23 3.64 -6.87
N SER A 97 23.35 4.53 -5.87
CA SER A 97 24.15 4.28 -4.67
C SER A 97 23.63 3.10 -3.85
N PHE A 98 22.33 2.78 -3.96
CA PHE A 98 21.75 1.57 -3.38
C PHE A 98 22.14 0.32 -4.18
N PHE A 99 22.06 0.40 -5.51
CA PHE A 99 22.46 -0.66 -6.42
C PHE A 99 22.69 -0.07 -7.82
N ALA A 100 23.88 -0.29 -8.38
CA ALA A 100 24.21 0.15 -9.72
C ALA A 100 23.52 -0.75 -10.76
N TYR A 101 22.34 -0.32 -11.24
CA TYR A 101 21.57 -1.02 -12.25
C TYR A 101 21.82 -0.48 -13.66
N PHE A 102 21.79 -1.38 -14.63
CA PHE A 102 21.91 -1.10 -16.06
C PHE A 102 20.55 -1.21 -16.76
N PRO A 103 20.39 -0.70 -18.00
CA PRO A 103 19.13 -0.81 -18.74
C PRO A 103 18.58 -2.23 -18.86
N ARG A 104 19.46 -3.25 -18.91
CA ARG A 104 19.04 -4.65 -18.95
C ARG A 104 18.38 -5.11 -17.63
N ASP A 105 18.87 -4.63 -16.50
CA ASP A 105 18.32 -4.96 -15.18
C ASP A 105 16.94 -4.33 -15.00
N VAL A 106 16.78 -3.08 -15.45
CA VAL A 106 15.48 -2.38 -15.48
C VAL A 106 14.48 -3.12 -16.37
N LEU A 107 14.92 -3.61 -17.54
CA LEU A 107 14.06 -4.39 -18.43
C LEU A 107 13.63 -5.70 -17.77
N LYS A 108 14.56 -6.41 -17.13
CA LYS A 108 14.25 -7.65 -16.41
C LYS A 108 13.28 -7.40 -15.25
N PHE A 109 13.49 -6.34 -14.47
CA PHE A 109 12.55 -5.91 -13.43
C PHE A 109 11.14 -5.66 -14.00
N ASN A 110 11.04 -4.93 -15.10
CA ASN A 110 9.76 -4.65 -15.77
C ASN A 110 9.06 -5.93 -16.27
N ILE A 111 9.81 -6.93 -16.76
CA ILE A 111 9.25 -8.23 -17.15
C ILE A 111 8.71 -8.97 -15.93
N VAL A 112 9.46 -9.01 -14.83
CA VAL A 112 9.03 -9.64 -13.56
C VAL A 112 7.74 -9.00 -13.06
N VAL A 113 7.66 -7.67 -13.05
CA VAL A 113 6.45 -6.92 -12.69
C VAL A 113 5.27 -7.26 -13.60
N ALA A 114 5.46 -7.23 -14.92
CA ALA A 114 4.39 -7.51 -15.87
C ALA A 114 3.91 -8.96 -15.78
N ALA A 115 4.82 -9.91 -15.55
CA ALA A 115 4.51 -11.33 -15.39
C ALA A 115 3.73 -11.59 -14.09
N PHE A 116 4.17 -10.96 -12.98
CA PHE A 116 3.44 -10.99 -11.73
C PHE A 116 2.03 -10.42 -11.89
N HIS A 117 1.90 -9.26 -12.53
CA HIS A 117 0.61 -8.62 -12.76
C HIS A 117 -0.30 -9.51 -13.61
N ALA A 118 0.21 -10.08 -14.72
CA ALA A 118 -0.53 -11.03 -15.54
C ALA A 118 -1.04 -12.23 -14.71
N GLY A 119 -0.19 -12.77 -13.84
CA GLY A 119 -0.55 -13.81 -12.88
C GLY A 119 -1.71 -13.39 -11.97
N ILE A 120 -1.62 -12.22 -11.34
CA ILE A 120 -2.69 -11.67 -10.49
C ILE A 120 -4.00 -11.58 -11.27
N LEU A 121 -3.98 -11.08 -12.50
CA LEU A 121 -5.18 -10.94 -13.33
C LEU A 121 -5.80 -12.31 -13.67
N VAL A 122 -4.99 -13.30 -14.08
CA VAL A 122 -5.47 -14.65 -14.41
C VAL A 122 -6.08 -15.33 -13.19
N PHE A 123 -5.37 -15.34 -12.06
CA PHE A 123 -5.88 -15.95 -10.83
C PHE A 123 -7.13 -15.23 -10.31
N THR A 124 -7.14 -13.89 -10.32
CA THR A 124 -8.33 -13.11 -9.93
C THR A 124 -9.52 -13.41 -10.83
N ALA A 125 -9.32 -13.53 -12.15
CA ALA A 125 -10.39 -13.91 -13.07
C ALA A 125 -10.94 -15.32 -12.77
N GLY A 126 -10.05 -16.28 -12.48
CA GLY A 126 -10.40 -17.64 -12.07
C GLY A 126 -11.16 -17.73 -10.75
N ILE A 127 -10.94 -16.80 -9.82
CA ILE A 127 -11.63 -16.75 -8.51
C ILE A 127 -12.94 -15.97 -8.60
N VAL A 128 -12.89 -14.74 -9.12
CA VAL A 128 -14.05 -13.83 -9.15
C VAL A 128 -15.07 -14.25 -10.21
N GLY A 129 -14.63 -14.85 -11.32
CA GLY A 129 -15.52 -15.30 -12.40
C GLY A 129 -16.59 -16.28 -11.92
N PRO A 130 -16.23 -17.44 -11.33
CA PRO A 130 -17.18 -18.40 -10.77
C PRO A 130 -18.07 -17.81 -9.66
N LEU A 131 -17.48 -16.99 -8.78
CA LEU A 131 -18.22 -16.30 -7.70
C LEU A 131 -19.25 -15.30 -8.25
N ARG A 132 -19.04 -14.73 -9.42
CA ARG A 132 -20.02 -13.82 -10.05
C ARG A 132 -21.24 -14.59 -10.57
N VAL A 133 -21.03 -15.75 -11.17
CA VAL A 133 -22.10 -16.58 -11.76
C VAL A 133 -22.96 -17.20 -10.66
N ARG A 134 -22.31 -17.73 -9.62
CA ARG A 134 -22.99 -18.14 -8.41
C ARG A 134 -23.35 -16.88 -7.63
N SER A 135 -24.50 -16.28 -7.93
CA SER A 135 -25.07 -15.21 -7.10
C SER A 135 -24.84 -15.58 -5.65
N LEU A 136 -23.91 -14.90 -4.97
CA LEU A 136 -23.53 -15.22 -3.60
C LEU A 136 -24.82 -15.13 -2.79
N SER A 137 -25.42 -16.29 -2.53
CA SER A 137 -26.74 -16.35 -1.92
C SER A 137 -26.63 -15.61 -0.59
N ARG A 138 -27.72 -14.93 -0.18
CA ARG A 138 -27.74 -14.26 1.14
C ARG A 138 -27.26 -15.19 2.26
N GLU A 139 -27.50 -16.50 2.09
CA GLU A 139 -27.07 -17.55 3.01
C GLU A 139 -25.56 -17.77 3.09
N THR A 140 -24.83 -17.65 1.97
CA THR A 140 -23.38 -17.92 1.93
C THR A 140 -22.59 -16.89 2.77
N MET A 141 -23.15 -15.70 2.97
CA MET A 141 -22.51 -14.59 3.69
C MET A 141 -23.29 -14.20 4.95
N ARG A 142 -23.84 -15.17 5.69
CA ARG A 142 -24.59 -14.92 6.96
C ARG A 142 -23.75 -14.23 8.05
N PHE A 143 -22.42 -14.27 7.95
CA PHE A 143 -21.50 -13.64 8.90
C PHE A 143 -21.34 -12.12 8.72
N ILE A 144 -21.91 -11.53 7.67
CA ILE A 144 -21.91 -10.07 7.47
C ILE A 144 -23.31 -9.54 7.76
N SER A 145 -23.57 -9.14 9.00
CA SER A 145 -24.83 -8.52 9.41
C SER A 145 -24.79 -7.00 9.23
N PRO A 146 -25.93 -6.33 9.00
CA PRO A 146 -26.00 -4.88 9.10
C PRO A 146 -25.56 -4.43 10.50
N CYS A 147 -25.04 -3.20 10.60
CA CYS A 147 -24.64 -2.68 11.89
C CYS A 147 -25.85 -2.19 12.70
N ASN A 148 -25.90 -2.59 13.98
CA ASN A 148 -26.94 -2.16 14.91
C ASN A 148 -26.74 -0.72 15.40
N LEU A 149 -25.53 -0.16 15.25
CA LEU A 149 -25.20 1.21 15.62
C LEU A 149 -25.36 2.18 14.46
N THR A 150 -25.64 3.44 14.79
CA THR A 150 -25.55 4.53 13.82
C THR A 150 -24.09 4.80 13.45
N THR A 151 -23.87 5.27 12.23
CA THR A 151 -22.54 5.63 11.72
C THR A 151 -21.82 6.65 12.63
N GLN A 152 -22.57 7.58 13.23
CA GLN A 152 -22.07 8.55 14.21
C GLN A 152 -21.48 7.88 15.44
N THR A 153 -22.25 6.97 16.05
CA THR A 153 -21.85 6.29 17.29
C THR A 153 -20.59 5.47 17.06
N ILE A 154 -20.50 4.76 15.93
CA ILE A 154 -19.30 4.00 15.55
C ILE A 154 -18.12 4.95 15.30
N GLY A 155 -18.36 6.05 14.60
CA GLY A 155 -17.34 7.06 14.33
C GLY A 155 -16.73 7.63 15.61
N PHE A 156 -17.56 8.07 16.55
CA PHE A 156 -17.09 8.57 17.85
C PHE A 156 -16.44 7.47 18.70
N ALA A 157 -16.98 6.24 18.70
CA ALA A 157 -16.38 5.14 19.44
C ALA A 157 -14.98 4.80 18.93
N PHE A 158 -14.82 4.65 17.61
CA PHE A 158 -13.52 4.38 17.01
C PHE A 158 -12.55 5.54 17.19
N LEU A 159 -13.03 6.79 17.05
CA LEU A 159 -12.21 7.97 17.29
C LEU A 159 -11.72 8.01 18.74
N GLY A 160 -12.61 7.79 19.71
CA GLY A 160 -12.29 7.79 21.13
C GLY A 160 -11.29 6.69 21.50
N ILE A 161 -11.54 5.44 21.09
CA ILE A 161 -10.65 4.31 21.38
C ILE A 161 -9.28 4.53 20.73
N GLY A 162 -9.25 4.89 19.44
CA GLY A 162 -7.99 5.07 18.73
C GLY A 162 -7.19 6.26 19.25
N ALA A 163 -7.85 7.39 19.57
CA ALA A 163 -7.19 8.54 20.18
C ALA A 163 -6.62 8.18 21.56
N ALA A 164 -7.39 7.50 22.41
CA ALA A 164 -6.91 7.05 23.72
C ALA A 164 -5.66 6.17 23.58
N ILE A 165 -5.66 5.21 22.66
CA ILE A 165 -4.50 4.34 22.44
C ILE A 165 -3.30 5.13 21.91
N ASN A 166 -3.49 6.03 20.94
CA ASN A 166 -2.38 6.82 20.40
C ASN A 166 -1.78 7.75 21.45
N TYR A 167 -2.59 8.51 22.18
CA TYR A 167 -2.13 9.53 23.12
C TYR A 167 -1.70 8.99 24.49
N LEU A 168 -2.26 7.87 24.94
CA LEU A 168 -1.93 7.29 26.25
C LEU A 168 -0.89 6.17 26.17
N LEU A 169 -0.79 5.48 25.04
CA LEU A 169 0.12 4.33 24.88
C LEU A 169 1.16 4.59 23.80
N VAL A 170 0.76 4.81 22.53
CA VAL A 170 1.70 4.81 21.40
C VAL A 170 2.67 5.98 21.45
N TYR A 171 2.20 7.22 21.60
CA TYR A 171 3.09 8.38 21.67
C TYR A 171 3.97 8.37 22.91
N PRO A 172 3.47 8.08 24.13
CA PRO A 172 4.35 7.96 25.29
C PRO A 172 5.40 6.86 25.16
N ALA A 173 5.05 5.70 24.57
CA ALA A 173 6.02 4.64 24.31
C ALA A 173 7.03 5.04 23.22
N ALA A 174 6.61 5.75 22.16
CA ALA A 174 7.49 6.20 21.09
C ALA A 174 8.43 7.34 21.51
N LEU A 175 8.07 8.10 22.54
CA LEU A 175 8.88 9.16 23.15
C LEU A 175 9.72 8.64 24.34
N ASP A 176 9.77 7.32 24.55
CA ASP A 176 10.42 6.67 25.70
C ASP A 176 9.96 7.19 27.08
N ILE A 177 8.77 7.80 27.16
CA ILE A 177 8.14 8.20 28.43
C ILE A 177 7.64 6.96 29.18
N LEU A 178 7.13 5.97 28.44
CA LEU A 178 6.75 4.67 28.98
C LEU A 178 7.81 3.63 28.58
N PRO A 179 8.46 2.93 29.53
CA PRO A 179 9.44 1.87 29.24
C PRO A 179 8.74 0.56 28.84
N LEU A 180 7.74 0.64 27.96
CA LEU A 180 6.92 -0.48 27.53
C LEU A 180 6.97 -0.62 26.01
N THR A 181 7.42 -1.78 25.53
CA THR A 181 7.28 -2.17 24.13
C THR A 181 5.84 -2.60 23.85
N LEU A 182 5.11 -1.78 23.11
CA LEU A 182 3.71 -2.07 22.80
C LEU A 182 3.58 -3.22 21.79
N PRO A 183 2.71 -4.21 22.05
CA PRO A 183 2.35 -5.20 21.05
C PRO A 183 1.77 -4.54 19.80
N ASN A 184 2.13 -5.01 18.60
CA ASN A 184 1.65 -4.44 17.33
C ASN A 184 0.11 -4.38 17.28
N ILE A 185 -0.62 -5.35 17.87
CA ILE A 185 -2.08 -5.29 17.93
C ILE A 185 -2.60 -4.00 18.60
N VAL A 186 -1.93 -3.52 19.65
CA VAL A 186 -2.29 -2.26 20.34
C VAL A 186 -2.04 -1.08 19.40
N VAL A 187 -0.89 -1.06 18.71
CA VAL A 187 -0.57 -0.02 17.71
C VAL A 187 -1.61 -0.01 16.57
N GLN A 188 -2.08 -1.18 16.13
CA GLN A 188 -3.13 -1.28 15.10
C GLN A 188 -4.49 -0.79 15.60
N LEU A 189 -4.82 -0.96 16.89
CA LEU A 189 -6.04 -0.37 17.48
C LEU A 189 -5.97 1.17 17.50
N GLY A 190 -4.77 1.75 17.60
CA GLY A 190 -4.55 3.19 17.39
C GLY A 190 -5.05 3.69 16.02
N GLN A 191 -5.10 2.81 15.01
CA GLN A 191 -5.63 3.14 13.68
C GLN A 191 -7.15 3.34 13.67
N PHE A 192 -7.87 2.95 14.73
CA PHE A 192 -9.28 3.30 14.89
C PHE A 192 -9.50 4.81 14.89
N ALA A 193 -8.50 5.60 15.31
CA ALA A 193 -8.60 7.06 15.26
C ALA A 193 -8.89 7.52 13.84
N TYR A 194 -8.18 6.99 12.85
CA TYR A 194 -8.37 7.33 11.43
C TYR A 194 -9.73 6.90 10.90
N VAL A 195 -10.19 5.69 11.28
CA VAL A 195 -11.52 5.21 10.88
C VAL A 195 -12.62 6.07 11.53
N GLY A 196 -12.45 6.44 12.79
CA GLY A 196 -13.34 7.33 13.52
C GLY A 196 -13.38 8.73 12.91
N TYR A 197 -12.22 9.32 12.64
CA TYR A 197 -12.11 10.59 11.91
C TYR A 197 -12.84 10.51 10.57
N PHE A 198 -12.67 9.43 9.81
CA PHE A 198 -13.38 9.25 8.55
C PHE A 198 -14.90 9.20 8.74
N LEU A 199 -15.41 8.37 9.65
CA LEU A 199 -16.85 8.22 9.85
C LEU A 199 -17.51 9.49 10.39
N VAL A 200 -16.85 10.17 11.34
CA VAL A 200 -17.30 11.46 11.87
C VAL A 200 -17.22 12.52 10.78
N SER A 201 -16.15 12.55 9.98
CA SER A 201 -16.04 13.47 8.83
C SER A 201 -17.07 13.14 7.76
N TYR A 202 -17.37 11.88 7.49
CA TYR A 202 -18.40 11.46 6.53
C TYR A 202 -19.78 11.94 6.98
N TRP A 203 -20.08 11.77 8.26
CA TRP A 203 -21.30 12.31 8.86
C TRP A 203 -21.32 13.85 8.87
N ALA A 204 -20.21 14.49 9.23
CA ALA A 204 -20.07 15.95 9.20
C ALA A 204 -20.09 16.50 7.76
N LEU A 205 -19.68 15.76 6.74
CA LEU A 205 -19.82 16.18 5.36
C LEU A 205 -21.28 16.10 4.88
N GLN A 206 -22.12 15.31 5.55
CA GLN A 206 -23.58 15.43 5.40
C GLN A 206 -24.10 16.72 6.07
N ASN A 207 -23.37 17.28 7.04
CA ASN A 207 -23.73 18.47 7.84
C ASN A 207 -22.61 19.52 7.81
N LYS A 208 -22.58 20.36 6.76
CA LYS A 208 -21.59 21.44 6.48
C LYS A 208 -20.72 21.84 7.70
N TYR A 209 -19.39 21.74 7.53
CA TYR A 209 -18.28 22.23 8.37
C TYR A 209 -17.53 21.19 9.23
N ALA A 210 -16.31 20.83 8.81
CA ALA A 210 -15.07 20.70 9.61
C ALA A 210 -13.94 20.19 8.69
N VAL A 211 -12.71 20.71 8.87
CA VAL A 211 -11.59 20.60 7.92
C VAL A 211 -10.29 20.22 8.62
N ILE A 212 -9.40 19.57 7.85
CA ILE A 212 -7.94 19.36 7.96
C ILE A 212 -7.59 17.88 7.70
N PHE A 213 -7.98 16.91 8.53
CA PHE A 213 -7.93 15.48 8.12
C PHE A 213 -8.97 15.05 7.06
N PRO A 214 -10.10 15.76 6.96
CA PRO A 214 -10.89 15.79 5.74
C PRO A 214 -10.07 16.09 4.48
N ALA A 215 -8.88 16.69 4.49
CA ALA A 215 -8.19 17.03 3.23
C ALA A 215 -7.89 15.81 2.33
N MET A 216 -7.61 14.63 2.89
CA MET A 216 -7.45 13.39 2.10
C MET A 216 -8.77 12.63 1.90
N MET A 217 -9.69 12.73 2.87
CA MET A 217 -11.00 12.06 2.81
C MET A 217 -12.03 12.84 1.99
N LEU A 218 -11.88 14.16 1.84
CA LEU A 218 -12.67 15.09 1.02
C LEU A 218 -12.58 14.69 -0.45
N PRO A 219 -11.39 14.46 -1.02
CA PRO A 219 -11.26 13.90 -2.35
C PRO A 219 -12.03 12.58 -2.51
N ILE A 220 -11.89 11.66 -1.55
CA ILE A 220 -12.56 10.35 -1.61
C ILE A 220 -14.09 10.52 -1.49
N ALA A 221 -14.57 11.37 -0.57
CA ALA A 221 -15.99 11.66 -0.38
C ALA A 221 -16.58 12.42 -1.59
N TYR A 222 -15.82 13.37 -2.14
CA TYR A 222 -16.16 14.13 -3.35
C TYR A 222 -16.29 13.21 -4.57
N LEU A 223 -15.38 12.25 -4.71
CA LEU A 223 -15.48 11.18 -5.71
C LEU A 223 -16.65 10.25 -5.41
N TYR A 224 -16.86 9.86 -4.15
CA TYR A 224 -17.93 8.93 -3.75
C TYR A 224 -19.33 9.40 -4.16
N HIS A 225 -19.59 10.72 -4.15
CA HIS A 225 -20.91 11.26 -4.51
C HIS A 225 -21.22 11.13 -6.00
N ARG A 226 -20.30 11.53 -6.88
CA ARG A 226 -20.36 11.26 -8.32
C ARG A 226 -18.95 11.21 -8.89
N ILE A 227 -18.61 10.11 -9.54
CA ILE A 227 -17.31 9.90 -10.14
C ILE A 227 -17.39 10.37 -11.60
N THR A 228 -16.73 11.48 -11.91
CA THR A 228 -16.52 11.94 -13.29
C THR A 228 -15.03 12.13 -13.55
N LEU A 229 -14.59 12.03 -14.81
CA LEU A 229 -13.18 12.22 -15.16
C LEU A 229 -12.65 13.57 -14.68
N ARG A 230 -13.44 14.65 -14.82
CA ARG A 230 -13.09 15.99 -14.34
C ARG A 230 -12.83 16.02 -12.84
N ARG A 231 -13.69 15.38 -12.04
CA ARG A 231 -13.54 15.31 -10.58
C ARG A 231 -12.32 14.50 -10.16
N LEU A 232 -12.05 13.40 -10.87
CA LEU A 232 -10.87 12.58 -10.66
C LEU A 232 -9.59 13.38 -10.94
N LEU A 233 -9.52 14.06 -12.09
CA LEU A 233 -8.39 14.89 -12.46
C LEU A 233 -8.18 16.05 -11.47
N LEU A 234 -9.27 16.67 -10.99
CA LEU A 234 -9.20 17.70 -9.95
C LEU A 234 -8.62 17.14 -8.64
N VAL A 235 -9.10 15.97 -8.20
CA VAL A 235 -8.59 15.32 -6.99
C VAL A 235 -7.10 14.99 -7.13
N ILE A 236 -6.70 14.42 -8.26
CA ILE A 236 -5.28 14.13 -8.54
C ILE A 236 -4.47 15.43 -8.55
N GLY A 237 -4.97 16.46 -9.22
CA GLY A 237 -4.32 17.77 -9.32
C GLY A 237 -4.15 18.49 -7.98
N ILE A 238 -4.97 18.18 -6.97
CA ILE A 238 -4.81 18.73 -5.61
C ILE A 238 -3.95 17.81 -4.73
N MET A 239 -4.23 16.50 -4.75
CA MET A 239 -3.58 15.54 -3.85
C MET A 239 -2.12 15.29 -4.18
N VAL A 240 -1.74 15.28 -5.46
CA VAL A 240 -0.36 15.02 -5.86
C VAL A 240 0.56 16.17 -5.41
N PRO A 241 0.28 17.45 -5.71
CA PRO A 241 1.08 18.56 -5.17
C PRO A 241 1.09 18.62 -3.65
N PHE A 242 -0.06 18.37 -3.01
CA PHE A 242 -0.15 18.32 -1.55
C PHE A 242 0.77 17.24 -0.96
N TYR A 243 0.78 16.04 -1.54
CA TYR A 243 1.69 14.97 -1.15
C TYR A 243 3.16 15.38 -1.31
N PHE A 244 3.53 16.01 -2.44
CA PHE A 244 4.90 16.48 -2.66
C PHE A 244 5.34 17.47 -1.59
N VAL A 245 4.50 18.46 -1.26
CA VAL A 245 4.80 19.44 -0.19
C VAL A 245 4.99 18.76 1.16
N VAL A 246 4.09 17.85 1.54
CA VAL A 246 4.17 17.15 2.83
C VAL A 246 5.38 16.23 2.88
N ALA A 247 5.66 15.48 1.79
CA ALA A 247 6.78 14.55 1.73
C ALA A 247 8.13 15.26 1.85
N ASP A 248 8.24 16.46 1.29
CA ASP A 248 9.43 17.30 1.37
C ASP A 248 9.66 17.79 2.81
N VAL A 249 8.66 18.40 3.43
CA VAL A 249 8.69 18.84 4.85
C VAL A 249 9.09 17.70 5.80
N VAL A 250 8.52 16.50 5.60
CA VAL A 250 8.86 15.32 6.41
C VAL A 250 10.31 14.89 6.21
N THR A 251 10.86 15.08 5.02
CA THR A 251 12.25 14.70 4.72
C THR A 251 13.22 15.68 5.36
N ASP A 252 12.95 16.98 5.27
CA ASP A 252 13.72 18.02 5.95
C ASP A 252 13.74 17.78 7.45
N ALA A 253 12.57 17.53 8.04
CA ALA A 253 12.44 17.25 9.46
C ALA A 253 13.28 16.04 9.89
N ARG A 254 13.26 14.95 9.09
CA ARG A 254 14.10 13.77 9.35
C ARG A 254 15.59 14.08 9.23
N SER A 255 15.98 14.93 8.28
CA SER A 255 17.39 15.28 8.08
C SER A 255 17.94 16.11 9.26
N VAL A 256 17.12 17.00 9.83
CA VAL A 256 17.48 17.79 11.02
C VAL A 256 17.63 16.88 12.24
N VAL A 257 16.66 15.99 12.46
CA VAL A 257 16.70 15.01 13.57
C VAL A 257 17.88 14.04 13.42
N ALA A 258 18.19 13.58 12.20
CA ALA A 258 19.33 12.71 11.96
C ALA A 258 20.67 13.41 12.24
N ARG A 259 20.75 14.74 12.07
CA ARG A 259 21.95 15.52 12.38
C ARG A 259 22.10 15.81 13.87
N SER A 260 20.99 15.92 14.61
CA SER A 260 21.05 16.23 16.03
C SER A 260 21.62 15.08 16.88
N ASN A 261 21.74 13.86 16.33
CA ASN A 261 22.50 12.69 16.83
C ASN A 261 22.32 12.26 18.30
N GLU A 262 21.52 12.96 19.10
CA GLU A 262 21.50 12.84 20.57
C GLU A 262 20.10 12.61 21.14
N GLY A 263 19.12 12.17 20.35
CA GLY A 263 17.84 11.76 20.92
C GLY A 263 16.66 11.63 19.97
N PRO A 264 15.49 11.24 20.50
CA PRO A 264 14.22 11.29 19.78
C PRO A 264 13.89 12.72 19.33
N ALA A 265 13.25 12.83 18.16
CA ALA A 265 12.83 14.12 17.61
C ALA A 265 11.96 14.90 18.60
N LEU A 266 12.35 16.14 18.91
CA LEU A 266 11.55 17.03 19.73
C LEU A 266 10.56 17.81 18.87
N VAL A 267 9.45 18.25 19.48
CA VAL A 267 8.47 19.13 18.80
C VAL A 267 9.13 20.44 18.35
N SER A 268 10.13 20.91 19.10
CA SER A 268 10.95 22.06 18.75
C SER A 268 11.66 21.89 17.40
N ASP A 269 12.15 20.69 17.08
CA ASP A 269 12.86 20.44 15.82
C ASP A 269 11.90 20.56 14.62
N THR A 270 10.66 20.12 14.82
CA THR A 270 9.61 20.28 13.80
C THR A 270 9.22 21.74 13.61
N LEU A 271 9.06 22.49 14.70
CA LEU A 271 8.76 23.93 14.63
C LEU A 271 9.93 24.72 14.02
N GLN A 272 11.17 24.33 14.31
CA GLN A 272 12.36 24.93 13.72
C GLN A 272 12.41 24.68 12.21
N VAL A 273 12.14 23.46 11.75
CA VAL A 273 12.09 23.12 10.32
C VAL A 273 10.99 23.90 9.60
N LEU A 274 9.81 24.03 10.22
CA LEU A 274 8.72 24.81 9.66
C LEU A 274 9.02 26.31 9.65
N GLY A 275 9.66 26.83 10.70
CA GLY A 275 10.07 28.22 10.81
C GLY A 275 11.11 28.58 9.74
N ALA A 276 12.20 27.82 9.67
CA ALA A 276 13.25 28.03 8.67
C ALA A 276 12.69 27.97 7.24
N ARG A 277 11.80 27.02 6.96
CA ARG A 277 11.15 26.93 5.64
C ARG A 277 10.19 28.08 5.35
N ALA A 278 9.51 28.61 6.37
CA ALA A 278 8.68 29.81 6.23
C ALA A 278 9.53 31.07 5.98
N ASP A 279 10.72 31.13 6.56
CA ASP A 279 11.68 32.21 6.40
C ASP A 279 12.50 32.10 5.09
N GLY A 280 12.32 31.00 4.34
CA GLY A 280 13.06 30.72 3.11
C GLY A 280 14.50 30.29 3.35
N GLU A 281 14.87 29.95 4.59
CA GLU A 281 16.15 29.35 4.91
C GLU A 281 16.16 27.90 4.46
N ASP A 282 17.00 27.60 3.48
CA ASP A 282 17.27 26.23 3.09
C ASP A 282 18.15 25.59 4.17
N LEU A 283 17.53 24.81 5.07
CA LEU A 283 18.23 24.06 6.11
C LEU A 283 19.07 22.91 5.51
N THR A 284 18.82 22.56 4.25
CA THR A 284 19.74 21.73 3.49
C THR A 284 20.88 22.62 2.99
N ARG A 285 22.13 22.13 3.14
CA ARG A 285 23.34 22.89 2.77
C ARG A 285 23.12 23.52 1.38
N ALA A 286 23.55 24.77 1.19
CA ALA A 286 23.62 25.38 -0.14
C ALA A 286 24.40 24.54 -1.17
N ASP A 287 25.22 23.59 -0.68
CA ASP A 287 25.99 22.62 -1.47
C ASP A 287 25.37 21.21 -1.52
N ALA A 288 24.17 20.99 -0.97
CA ALA A 288 23.51 19.69 -1.04
C ALA A 288 22.96 19.45 -2.45
N PRO A 289 23.15 18.26 -3.04
CA PRO A 289 22.58 17.95 -4.34
C PRO A 289 21.05 18.04 -4.32
N ASP A 290 20.45 18.52 -5.41
CA ASP A 290 19.00 18.71 -5.54
C ASP A 290 18.32 17.34 -5.76
N TYR A 291 18.14 16.59 -4.67
CA TYR A 291 17.53 15.28 -4.72
C TYR A 291 16.01 15.38 -4.81
N GLN A 292 15.45 14.81 -5.86
CA GLN A 292 14.00 14.69 -6.06
C GLN A 292 13.43 13.48 -5.27
N ILE A 293 13.59 13.51 -3.95
CA ILE A 293 13.32 12.37 -3.04
C ILE A 293 11.88 11.86 -3.16
N SER A 294 10.91 12.75 -3.31
CA SER A 294 9.50 12.38 -3.43
C SER A 294 9.23 11.51 -4.67
N TRP A 295 9.93 11.76 -5.77
CA TRP A 295 9.89 10.91 -6.96
C TRP A 295 10.67 9.63 -6.74
N ALA A 296 11.86 9.71 -6.14
CA ALA A 296 12.69 8.54 -5.81
C ALA A 296 11.93 7.50 -4.96
N ARG A 297 11.05 7.93 -4.04
CA ARG A 297 10.18 7.04 -3.23
C ARG A 297 9.13 6.28 -4.01
N LEU A 298 8.78 6.74 -5.21
CA LEU A 298 7.89 5.99 -6.09
C LEU A 298 8.65 4.86 -6.81
N SER A 299 9.97 4.98 -6.95
CA SER A 299 10.77 4.01 -7.68
C SER A 299 11.23 2.86 -6.80
N TYR A 300 10.88 1.64 -7.21
CA TYR A 300 11.37 0.40 -6.61
C TYR A 300 12.34 -0.34 -7.53
N VAL A 301 12.80 0.30 -8.60
CA VAL A 301 13.68 -0.33 -9.62
C VAL A 301 15.02 -0.71 -9.01
N ASN A 302 15.63 0.15 -8.18
CA ASN A 302 16.93 -0.13 -7.57
C ASN A 302 16.87 -1.36 -6.63
N ALA A 303 15.90 -1.38 -5.72
CA ALA A 303 15.69 -2.50 -4.79
C ALA A 303 15.26 -3.77 -5.52
N GLY A 304 14.33 -3.67 -6.48
CA GLY A 304 13.87 -4.81 -7.26
C GLY A 304 14.96 -5.41 -8.16
N ALA A 305 15.74 -4.56 -8.84
CA ALA A 305 16.87 -5.01 -9.66
C ALA A 305 17.98 -5.67 -8.82
N PHE A 306 18.27 -5.12 -7.63
CA PHE A 306 19.19 -5.76 -6.69
C PHE A 306 18.72 -7.16 -6.30
N ALA A 307 17.45 -7.31 -5.91
CA ALA A 307 16.90 -8.62 -5.50
C ALA A 307 16.95 -9.64 -6.65
N ILE A 308 16.61 -9.22 -7.87
CA ILE A 308 16.70 -10.06 -9.06
C ILE A 308 18.15 -10.48 -9.33
N SER A 309 19.10 -9.54 -9.24
CA SER A 309 20.53 -9.80 -9.45
C SER A 309 21.11 -10.77 -8.40
N GLN A 310 20.70 -10.64 -7.13
CA GLN A 310 21.09 -11.58 -6.07
C GLN A 310 20.68 -13.02 -6.40
N TYR A 311 19.44 -13.23 -6.85
CA TYR A 311 19.00 -14.58 -7.26
C TYR A 311 19.81 -15.11 -8.44
N ASP A 312 20.06 -14.27 -9.45
CA ASP A 312 20.85 -14.66 -10.63
C ASP A 312 22.30 -15.05 -10.26
N GLN A 313 22.82 -14.49 -9.16
CA GLN A 313 24.14 -14.81 -8.61
C GLN A 313 24.13 -16.05 -7.70
N GLY A 314 22.99 -16.75 -7.57
CA GLY A 314 22.86 -17.91 -6.69
C GLY A 314 22.68 -17.56 -5.21
N LEU A 315 22.24 -16.34 -4.91
CA LEU A 315 21.95 -15.85 -3.56
C LEU A 315 20.44 -15.61 -3.38
N PRO A 316 19.62 -16.68 -3.32
CA PRO A 316 18.18 -16.53 -3.15
C PRO A 316 17.82 -15.91 -1.80
N GLY A 317 16.71 -15.19 -1.78
CA GLY A 317 16.06 -14.71 -0.56
C GLY A 317 15.38 -15.85 0.20
N ASP A 318 15.15 -15.64 1.50
CA ASP A 318 14.44 -16.58 2.38
C ASP A 318 13.22 -15.91 3.01
N SER A 319 12.46 -15.15 2.21
CA SER A 319 11.40 -14.29 2.74
C SER A 319 10.17 -15.07 3.24
N LEU A 320 10.01 -16.32 2.82
CA LEU A 320 8.91 -17.19 3.25
C LEU A 320 9.21 -18.00 4.51
N ARG A 321 10.44 -17.94 5.05
CA ARG A 321 10.86 -18.70 6.24
C ARG A 321 9.84 -18.61 7.39
N ASP A 322 9.33 -17.40 7.61
CA ASP A 322 8.47 -17.10 8.76
C ASP A 322 6.97 -17.05 8.42
N ILE A 323 6.56 -17.55 7.24
CA ILE A 323 5.17 -17.41 6.76
C ILE A 323 4.14 -17.99 7.74
N PHE A 324 4.42 -19.15 8.34
CA PHE A 324 3.51 -19.77 9.31
C PHE A 324 3.68 -19.19 10.72
N ILE A 325 4.87 -18.70 11.04
CA ILE A 325 5.18 -18.09 12.34
C ILE A 325 4.38 -16.80 12.53
N VAL A 326 4.03 -16.10 11.44
CA VAL A 326 3.28 -14.84 11.49
C VAL A 326 1.96 -14.96 12.26
N TRP A 327 1.31 -16.13 12.26
CA TRP A 327 0.03 -16.36 12.94
C TRP A 327 0.15 -16.81 14.40
N ILE A 328 1.35 -17.16 14.86
CA ILE A 328 1.58 -17.55 16.25
C ILE A 328 1.65 -16.27 17.12
N PRO A 329 0.76 -16.07 18.10
CA PRO A 329 0.83 -14.93 19.01
C PRO A 329 2.10 -14.99 19.87
N ARG A 330 2.67 -13.83 20.22
CA ARG A 330 3.84 -13.75 21.12
C ARG A 330 3.61 -14.32 22.51
N ILE A 331 2.35 -14.45 22.95
CA ILE A 331 2.02 -15.13 24.21
C ILE A 331 2.38 -16.62 24.14
N ILE A 332 2.21 -17.26 22.96
CA ILE A 332 2.53 -18.67 22.74
C ILE A 332 4.01 -18.83 22.37
N TYR A 333 4.56 -17.89 21.57
CA TYR A 333 5.96 -17.88 21.18
C TYR A 333 6.62 -16.54 21.55
N PRO A 334 7.10 -16.37 22.79
CA PRO A 334 7.69 -15.12 23.28
C PRO A 334 8.86 -14.63 22.42
N ASP A 335 9.78 -15.54 22.10
CA ASP A 335 10.98 -15.28 21.29
C ASP A 335 10.72 -15.28 19.78
N LYS A 336 9.46 -15.06 19.37
CA LYS A 336 9.09 -15.00 17.95
C LYS A 336 9.95 -13.97 17.22
N PRO A 337 10.56 -14.32 16.08
CA PRO A 337 11.34 -13.38 15.29
C PRO A 337 10.49 -12.17 14.86
N VAL A 338 11.14 -11.02 14.73
CA VAL A 338 10.48 -9.81 14.25
C VAL A 338 10.30 -9.97 12.74
N ILE A 339 9.10 -10.35 12.32
CA ILE A 339 8.75 -10.64 10.90
C ILE A 339 9.10 -9.48 9.95
N THR A 340 9.11 -8.24 10.46
CA THR A 340 9.47 -7.05 9.69
C THR A 340 10.98 -6.87 9.48
N ASP A 341 11.83 -7.65 10.16
CA ASP A 341 13.28 -7.54 10.03
C ASP A 341 13.81 -8.04 8.69
N ILE A 342 13.02 -8.82 7.92
CA ILE A 342 13.38 -9.22 6.55
C ILE A 342 13.71 -7.99 5.68
N GLY A 343 13.01 -6.87 5.88
CA GLY A 343 13.30 -5.60 5.21
C GLY A 343 14.63 -4.95 5.63
N ARG A 344 15.02 -5.10 6.90
CA ARG A 344 16.32 -4.63 7.41
C ARG A 344 17.45 -5.52 6.93
N GLU A 345 17.25 -6.83 6.95
CA GLU A 345 18.21 -7.80 6.41
C GLU A 345 18.45 -7.55 4.92
N PHE A 346 17.39 -7.27 4.15
CA PHE A 346 17.51 -6.91 2.74
C PHE A 346 18.31 -5.62 2.53
N THR A 347 18.03 -4.56 3.28
CA THR A 347 18.81 -3.31 3.22
C THR A 347 20.26 -3.53 3.63
N PHE A 348 20.49 -4.31 4.69
CA PHE A 348 21.83 -4.65 5.16
C PHE A 348 22.62 -5.40 4.09
N ARG A 349 22.00 -6.32 3.35
CA ARG A 349 22.65 -6.98 2.20
C ARG A 349 22.98 -6.02 1.06
N ALA A 350 22.15 -5.00 0.83
CA ALA A 350 22.35 -4.05 -0.24
C ALA A 350 23.48 -3.04 0.06
N ASN A 351 23.51 -2.47 1.27
CA ASN A 351 24.42 -1.36 1.59
C ASN A 351 25.03 -1.41 3.01
N GLY A 352 24.86 -2.51 3.75
CA GLY A 352 25.39 -2.66 5.11
C GLY A 352 24.65 -1.89 6.21
N ASN A 353 23.53 -1.21 5.90
CA ASN A 353 22.79 -0.41 6.86
C ASN A 353 21.61 -1.19 7.48
N TYR A 354 21.67 -1.44 8.79
CA TYR A 354 20.59 -2.11 9.54
C TYR A 354 19.55 -1.15 10.15
N ASN A 355 19.80 0.16 10.09
CA ASN A 355 18.90 1.19 10.64
C ASN A 355 17.76 1.58 9.68
N SER A 356 17.77 1.04 8.46
CA SER A 356 16.75 1.26 7.46
C SER A 356 16.12 -0.07 7.03
N SER A 357 14.90 0.01 6.52
CA SER A 357 14.16 -1.15 6.01
C SER A 357 13.67 -0.82 4.61
N THR A 358 14.08 -1.62 3.65
CA THR A 358 13.73 -1.47 2.24
C THR A 358 13.08 -2.75 1.76
N SER A 359 12.07 -2.63 0.90
CA SER A 359 11.41 -3.75 0.27
C SER A 359 11.74 -3.76 -1.22
N PRO A 360 12.02 -4.93 -1.83
CA PRO A 360 12.20 -5.03 -3.28
C PRO A 360 10.88 -4.93 -4.07
N SER A 361 9.72 -4.85 -3.40
CA SER A 361 8.36 -5.12 -3.90
C SER A 361 8.05 -6.61 -4.04
N ILE A 362 6.77 -6.97 -3.88
CA ILE A 362 6.30 -8.38 -3.92
C ILE A 362 6.69 -9.11 -5.23
N PRO A 363 6.59 -8.50 -6.43
CA PRO A 363 7.01 -9.17 -7.67
C PRO A 363 8.50 -9.57 -7.64
N ALA A 364 9.37 -8.65 -7.21
CA ALA A 364 10.81 -8.89 -7.18
C ALA A 364 11.21 -9.78 -6.00
N GLU A 365 10.50 -9.74 -4.88
CA GLU A 365 10.65 -10.69 -3.77
C GLU A 365 10.37 -12.13 -4.22
N GLY A 366 9.29 -12.33 -4.99
CA GLY A 366 8.97 -13.63 -5.56
C GLY A 366 10.10 -14.14 -6.46
N TYR A 367 10.62 -13.28 -7.34
CA TYR A 367 11.79 -13.63 -8.14
C TYR A 367 13.04 -13.89 -7.30
N TRP A 368 13.29 -13.08 -6.28
CA TRP A 368 14.45 -13.22 -5.42
C TRP A 368 14.43 -14.53 -4.63
N THR A 369 13.25 -15.07 -4.32
CA THR A 369 13.12 -16.29 -3.51
C THR A 369 13.18 -17.56 -4.37
N PHE A 370 12.45 -17.61 -5.49
CA PHE A 370 12.36 -18.83 -6.33
C PHE A 370 12.46 -18.56 -7.84
N GLY A 371 13.05 -17.45 -8.24
CA GLY A 371 13.17 -17.06 -9.64
C GLY A 371 11.81 -16.91 -10.32
N TRP A 372 11.73 -17.33 -11.59
CA TRP A 372 10.48 -17.26 -12.36
C TRP A 372 9.32 -18.04 -11.74
N LEU A 373 9.59 -19.18 -11.09
CA LEU A 373 8.56 -19.94 -10.38
C LEU A 373 7.98 -19.10 -9.24
N GLY A 374 8.84 -18.38 -8.51
CA GLY A 374 8.42 -17.53 -7.40
C GLY A 374 7.52 -16.38 -7.83
N VAL A 375 7.74 -15.80 -9.02
CA VAL A 375 6.83 -14.78 -9.59
C VAL A 375 5.40 -15.33 -9.73
N VAL A 376 5.26 -16.55 -10.23
CA VAL A 376 3.95 -17.22 -10.40
C VAL A 376 3.35 -17.61 -9.04
N LEU A 377 4.16 -18.20 -8.14
CA LEU A 377 3.71 -18.63 -6.81
C LEU A 377 3.25 -17.44 -5.96
N PHE A 378 4.01 -16.34 -5.93
CA PHE A 378 3.64 -15.15 -5.16
C PHE A 378 2.37 -14.50 -5.74
N ALA A 379 2.20 -14.50 -7.07
CA ALA A 379 0.95 -14.06 -7.68
C ALA A 379 -0.22 -14.98 -7.29
N ALA A 380 -0.02 -16.29 -7.30
CA ALA A 380 -1.01 -17.29 -6.90
C ALA A 380 -1.41 -17.19 -5.42
N LEU A 381 -0.49 -16.77 -4.54
CA LEU A 381 -0.77 -16.53 -3.11
C LEU A 381 -1.45 -15.18 -2.87
N THR A 382 -1.02 -14.14 -3.57
CA THR A 382 -1.53 -12.77 -3.38
C THR A 382 -2.93 -12.59 -3.97
N ALA A 383 -3.20 -13.15 -5.16
CA ALA A 383 -4.47 -12.96 -5.85
C ALA A 383 -5.70 -13.44 -5.06
N PRO A 384 -5.72 -14.63 -4.43
CA PRO A 384 -6.82 -15.05 -3.55
C PRO A 384 -7.11 -14.07 -2.42
N VAL A 385 -6.07 -13.60 -1.74
CA VAL A 385 -6.22 -12.64 -0.64
C VAL A 385 -6.87 -11.36 -1.16
N LEU A 386 -6.32 -10.76 -2.23
CA LEU A 386 -6.87 -9.53 -2.79
C LEU A 386 -8.29 -9.72 -3.33
N ALA A 387 -8.56 -10.81 -4.03
CA ALA A 387 -9.84 -11.09 -4.67
C ALA A 387 -10.95 -11.34 -3.64
N LEU A 388 -10.73 -12.26 -2.71
CA LEU A 388 -11.73 -12.63 -1.70
C LEU A 388 -11.98 -11.46 -0.73
N TRP A 389 -10.92 -10.75 -0.32
CA TRP A 389 -11.08 -9.58 0.55
C TRP A 389 -11.76 -8.42 -0.17
N SER A 390 -11.57 -8.27 -1.48
CA SER A 390 -12.34 -7.32 -2.30
C SER A 390 -13.83 -7.67 -2.38
N VAL A 391 -14.16 -8.95 -2.52
CA VAL A 391 -15.56 -9.41 -2.45
C VAL A 391 -16.14 -9.10 -1.07
N TYR A 392 -15.40 -9.44 -0.01
CA TYR A 392 -15.79 -9.15 1.37
C TYR A 392 -16.05 -7.65 1.60
N ASN A 393 -15.12 -6.77 1.22
CA ASN A 393 -15.24 -5.32 1.42
C ASN A 393 -16.45 -4.74 0.69
N VAL A 394 -16.68 -5.16 -0.56
CA VAL A 394 -17.84 -4.72 -1.33
C VAL A 394 -19.14 -5.16 -0.66
N VAL A 395 -19.22 -6.40 -0.16
CA VAL A 395 -20.45 -6.88 0.50
C VAL A 395 -20.66 -6.23 1.86
N ALA A 396 -19.61 -6.05 2.67
CA ALA A 396 -19.69 -5.37 3.96
C ALA A 396 -20.25 -3.95 3.81
N LEU A 397 -19.78 -3.19 2.82
CA LEU A 397 -20.27 -1.83 2.56
C LEU A 397 -21.67 -1.80 1.95
N GLN A 398 -22.00 -2.75 1.06
CA GLN A 398 -23.35 -2.87 0.50
C GLN A 398 -24.40 -3.18 1.57
N ARG A 399 -24.00 -3.88 2.65
CA ARG A 399 -24.86 -4.22 3.78
C ARG A 399 -24.80 -3.21 4.93
N GLU A 400 -24.10 -2.09 4.74
CA GLU A 400 -23.93 -1.07 5.78
C GLU A 400 -23.36 -1.64 7.09
N SER A 401 -22.48 -2.63 6.98
CA SER A 401 -21.78 -3.25 8.12
C SER A 401 -20.64 -2.36 8.62
N TRP A 402 -20.96 -1.14 9.03
CA TRP A 402 -20.00 -0.10 9.41
C TRP A 402 -19.05 -0.52 10.56
N HIS A 403 -19.47 -1.42 11.44
CA HIS A 403 -18.61 -2.00 12.49
C HIS A 403 -17.41 -2.78 11.90
N LEU A 404 -17.48 -3.25 10.66
CA LEU A 404 -16.42 -3.98 9.98
C LEU A 404 -15.46 -3.04 9.22
N LEU A 405 -15.58 -1.72 9.36
CA LEU A 405 -14.81 -0.78 8.54
C LEU A 405 -13.30 -0.86 8.79
N LEU A 406 -12.84 -1.25 10.00
CA LEU A 406 -11.39 -1.50 10.18
C LEU A 406 -10.93 -2.70 9.35
N VAL A 407 -11.71 -3.78 9.28
CA VAL A 407 -11.38 -4.94 8.43
C VAL A 407 -11.33 -4.54 6.96
N VAL A 408 -12.23 -3.64 6.55
CA VAL A 408 -12.20 -3.04 5.21
C VAL A 408 -10.93 -2.23 4.98
N ALA A 409 -10.55 -1.37 5.92
CA ALA A 409 -9.35 -0.55 5.85
C ALA A 409 -8.05 -1.37 5.84
N LEU A 410 -7.98 -2.46 6.60
CA LEU A 410 -6.86 -3.41 6.54
C LEU A 410 -6.74 -4.05 5.16
N GLY A 411 -7.87 -4.42 4.54
CA GLY A 411 -7.87 -4.91 3.16
C GLY A 411 -7.37 -3.86 2.18
N LEU A 412 -7.76 -2.59 2.37
CA LEU A 412 -7.26 -1.48 1.54
C LEU A 412 -5.75 -1.32 1.63
N ARG A 413 -5.23 -1.27 2.85
CA ARG A 413 -3.78 -1.21 3.11
C ARG A 413 -3.06 -2.38 2.45
N THR A 414 -3.58 -3.59 2.61
CA THR A 414 -3.03 -4.80 1.99
C THR A 414 -2.95 -4.65 0.47
N GLY A 415 -4.00 -4.12 -0.16
CA GLY A 415 -4.02 -3.83 -1.60
C GLY A 415 -3.00 -2.77 -2.03
N SER A 416 -2.83 -1.68 -1.26
CA SER A 416 -1.88 -0.62 -1.62
C SER A 416 -0.42 -1.01 -1.43
N ARG A 417 -0.12 -2.04 -0.62
CA ARG A 417 1.23 -2.44 -0.22
C ARG A 417 1.92 -3.39 -1.20
N ILE A 418 1.72 -3.18 -2.50
CA ILE A 418 2.42 -3.96 -3.54
C ILE A 418 3.94 -3.69 -3.56
N ASP A 419 4.33 -2.53 -3.03
CA ASP A 419 5.70 -2.11 -2.76
C ASP A 419 6.31 -2.80 -1.53
N GLY A 420 5.49 -3.45 -0.71
CA GLY A 420 5.89 -4.17 0.50
C GLY A 420 6.41 -5.58 0.24
N MET A 421 6.43 -6.38 1.30
CA MET A 421 6.81 -7.80 1.28
C MET A 421 5.61 -8.71 1.56
N LEU A 422 5.60 -9.91 0.96
CA LEU A 422 4.46 -10.82 1.02
C LEU A 422 4.06 -11.17 2.46
N VAL A 423 5.01 -11.61 3.29
CA VAL A 423 4.69 -12.10 4.64
C VAL A 423 4.15 -10.98 5.55
N PRO A 424 4.86 -9.86 5.79
CA PRO A 424 4.36 -8.83 6.70
C PRO A 424 3.20 -7.99 6.12
N ASP A 425 3.13 -7.78 4.81
CA ASP A 425 2.13 -6.87 4.20
C ASP A 425 0.90 -7.59 3.63
N ILE A 426 0.98 -8.88 3.26
CA ILE A 426 -0.16 -9.66 2.75
C ILE A 426 -0.62 -10.73 3.74
N VAL A 427 0.28 -11.58 4.23
CA VAL A 427 -0.10 -12.73 5.08
C VAL A 427 -0.39 -12.30 6.52
N GLY A 428 0.42 -11.41 7.08
CA GLY A 428 0.28 -10.92 8.45
C GLY A 428 -1.09 -10.30 8.75
N PRO A 429 -1.57 -9.32 7.94
CA PRO A 429 -2.85 -8.65 8.18
C PRO A 429 -4.07 -9.58 8.17
N ILE A 430 -3.99 -10.77 7.57
CA ILE A 430 -5.10 -11.74 7.54
C ILE A 430 -5.51 -12.15 8.96
N SER A 431 -4.54 -12.43 9.83
CA SER A 431 -4.83 -12.82 11.23
C SER A 431 -5.54 -11.71 11.99
N ALA A 432 -5.05 -10.48 11.87
CA ALA A 432 -5.69 -9.30 12.45
C ALA A 432 -7.11 -9.12 11.91
N ALA A 433 -7.30 -9.27 10.60
CA ALA A 433 -8.60 -9.14 9.95
C ALA A 433 -9.62 -10.18 10.47
N VAL A 434 -9.20 -11.43 10.65
CA VAL A 434 -10.06 -12.50 11.19
C VAL A 434 -10.45 -12.20 12.64
N VAL A 435 -9.48 -11.87 13.50
CA VAL A 435 -9.75 -11.56 14.91
C VAL A 435 -10.68 -10.35 15.04
N LEU A 436 -10.40 -9.27 14.30
CA LEU A 436 -11.22 -8.07 14.30
C LEU A 436 -12.62 -8.33 13.76
N HIS A 437 -12.77 -9.13 12.70
CA HIS A 437 -14.06 -9.52 12.18
C HIS A 437 -14.89 -10.24 13.25
N LEU A 438 -14.32 -11.27 13.89
CA LEU A 438 -15.02 -12.03 14.93
C LEU A 438 -15.39 -11.14 16.12
N MET A 439 -14.43 -10.35 16.62
CA MET A 439 -14.66 -9.43 17.74
C MET A 439 -15.80 -8.46 17.45
N PHE A 440 -15.79 -7.80 16.29
CA PHE A 440 -16.84 -6.85 15.93
C PHE A 440 -18.16 -7.50 15.58
N TYR A 441 -18.14 -8.70 15.02
CA TYR A 441 -19.35 -9.47 14.76
C TYR A 441 -20.08 -9.81 16.06
N PHE A 442 -19.36 -10.34 17.05
CA PHE A 442 -19.94 -10.66 18.35
C PHE A 442 -20.37 -9.40 19.11
N ALA A 443 -19.55 -8.34 19.09
CA ALA A 443 -19.92 -7.06 19.68
C ALA A 443 -21.22 -6.50 19.08
N ASN A 444 -21.37 -6.55 17.74
CA ASN A 444 -22.58 -6.09 17.07
C ASN A 444 -23.81 -6.94 17.44
N ARG A 445 -23.65 -8.25 17.68
CA ARG A 445 -24.74 -9.13 18.13
C ARG A 445 -25.22 -8.85 19.55
N LEU A 446 -24.37 -8.31 20.42
CA LEU A 446 -24.76 -7.94 21.79
C LEU A 446 -25.54 -6.62 21.86
N LEU A 447 -25.54 -5.85 20.77
CA LEU A 447 -26.25 -4.57 20.69
C LEU A 447 -27.70 -4.79 20.25
N PRO A 448 -28.66 -4.02 20.79
CA PRO A 448 -30.06 -4.13 20.40
C PRO A 448 -30.21 -3.86 18.90
N PRO A 449 -31.11 -4.58 18.19
CA PRO A 449 -31.37 -4.33 16.78
C PRO A 449 -31.74 -2.87 16.54
N ARG A 450 -31.21 -2.29 15.46
CA ARG A 450 -31.57 -0.92 15.08
C ARG A 450 -33.07 -0.86 14.78
N PRO A 451 -33.83 0.09 15.37
CA PRO A 451 -35.25 0.25 15.06
C PRO A 451 -35.44 0.46 13.55
N GLY A 452 -36.18 -0.44 12.89
CA GLY A 452 -36.50 -0.36 11.46
C GLY A 452 -35.47 -0.97 10.49
N ALA A 453 -34.52 -1.79 10.97
CA ALA A 453 -33.57 -2.54 10.13
C ALA A 453 -34.11 -3.89 9.63
#